data_AF-A0A7H4P691-F1
#
_entry.id   AF-A0A7H4P691-F1
#
_cell.length_a   1.000
_cell.length_b   1.000
_cell.length_c   1.000
_cell.angle_alpha   90.00
_cell.angle_beta   90.00
_cell.angle_gamma   90.00
#
_symmetry.space_group_name_H-M   'P 1'
#
loop_
_entity.id
_entity.type
_entity.pdbx_description
1 polymer ?
#
loop_
_entity_poly.entity_id
_entity_poly.type
_entity_poly.pdbx_seq_one_letter_code
_entity_poly.pdbx_strand_id
1 'polypeptide(L)'
;MNNTPVQREYFFDSIRAWLMLLGIPFHISLIYSSHSWHVNSAEPSWWLTLFNDFIHAFRMQVFFVISGYFSYMLFLRYPLKKWWKVRVERVGIPMLTAIPLLTLPQFIMLQYINGKADNWHTLSGYDKFNTLAWELISHLWFLLVLVVLTSLGVVMFKWLTRPRSAAAPTFGDTVTLGQLSMIFLALGVLYAVIRRTIFILYPPILSNGLFNFIVMQTLFYLPFFILGAQTFINARLKTMFTTHRHGALRRLYSDLSPTG
;
A
#
# COMPACT_ATOMS: atom_id res chain seq x y z
N MET A 1 37.43 5.81 12.13
CA MET A 1 35.96 5.77 11.99
C MET A 1 35.61 6.46 10.67
N ASN A 2 35.29 5.70 9.62
CA ASN A 2 34.86 6.28 8.35
C ASN A 2 33.47 6.88 8.50
N ASN A 3 33.39 8.20 8.68
CA ASN A 3 32.17 8.99 8.53
C ASN A 3 31.89 9.23 7.04
N THR A 4 31.76 8.16 6.26
CA THR A 4 31.06 8.29 4.99
C THR A 4 29.60 8.52 5.33
N PRO A 5 29.01 9.70 5.05
CA PRO A 5 27.59 9.92 5.31
C PRO A 5 26.84 8.84 4.55
N VAL A 6 26.08 8.01 5.28
CA VAL A 6 25.15 7.06 4.68
C VAL A 6 24.29 7.87 3.71
N GLN A 7 24.47 7.64 2.40
CA GLN A 7 23.76 8.38 1.37
C GLN A 7 22.27 8.23 1.65
N ARG A 8 21.64 9.30 2.14
CA ARG A 8 20.21 9.31 2.41
C ARG A 8 19.55 9.12 1.06
N GLU A 9 18.68 8.13 0.95
CA GLU A 9 18.00 7.81 -0.31
C GLU A 9 16.93 8.88 -0.60
N TYR A 10 17.37 10.09 -0.95
CA TYR A 10 16.52 11.26 -1.22
C TYR A 10 15.45 10.94 -2.26
N PHE A 11 15.76 10.04 -3.18
CA PHE A 11 14.83 9.55 -4.20
C PHE A 11 13.53 8.98 -3.62
N PHE A 12 13.62 8.10 -2.61
CA PHE A 12 12.42 7.51 -2.00
C PHE A 12 11.66 8.52 -1.15
N ASP A 13 12.35 9.47 -0.52
CA ASP A 13 11.72 10.55 0.23
C ASP A 13 10.93 11.49 -0.71
N SER A 14 11.49 11.83 -1.87
CA SER A 14 10.84 12.61 -2.93
C SER A 14 9.64 11.88 -3.53
N ILE A 15 9.74 10.57 -3.81
CA ILE A 15 8.61 9.80 -4.32
C ILE A 15 7.44 9.84 -3.33
N ARG A 16 7.70 9.62 -2.04
CA ARG A 16 6.62 9.71 -1.03
C ARG A 16 5.94 11.07 -1.04
N ALA A 17 6.71 12.16 -1.16
CA ALA A 17 6.15 13.50 -1.22
C ALA A 17 5.21 13.69 -2.43
N TRP A 18 5.63 13.26 -3.62
CA TRP A 18 4.79 13.29 -4.82
C TRP A 18 3.55 12.41 -4.68
N LEU A 19 3.69 11.22 -4.11
CA LEU A 19 2.56 10.33 -3.86
C LEU A 19 1.57 10.93 -2.86
N MET A 20 2.04 11.64 -1.82
CA MET A 20 1.16 12.38 -0.91
C MET A 20 0.44 13.53 -1.62
N LEU A 21 1.14 14.26 -2.51
CA LEU A 21 0.54 15.33 -3.31
C LEU A 21 -0.57 14.82 -4.23
N LEU A 22 -0.38 13.63 -4.85
CA LEU A 22 -1.40 12.94 -5.65
C LEU A 22 -2.66 12.55 -4.85
N GLY A 23 -2.64 12.67 -3.51
CA GLY A 23 -3.81 12.57 -2.66
C GLY A 23 -4.88 13.62 -2.98
N ILE A 24 -4.47 14.87 -3.24
CA ILE A 24 -5.38 15.99 -3.51
C ILE A 24 -6.22 15.76 -4.79
N PRO A 25 -5.64 15.53 -5.98
CA PRO A 25 -6.43 15.27 -7.19
C PRO A 25 -7.26 13.98 -7.10
N PHE A 26 -6.82 13.00 -6.30
CA PHE A 26 -7.61 11.81 -6.01
C PHE A 26 -8.90 12.15 -5.25
N HIS A 27 -8.83 12.93 -4.16
CA HIS A 27 -10.04 13.29 -3.41
C HIS A 27 -10.98 14.21 -4.20
N ILE A 28 -10.43 15.12 -5.03
CA ILE A 28 -11.24 15.98 -5.89
C ILE A 28 -11.96 15.17 -6.97
N SER A 29 -11.26 14.25 -7.64
CA SER A 29 -11.88 13.39 -8.67
C SER A 29 -12.96 12.47 -8.12
N LEU A 30 -12.87 12.10 -6.84
CA LEU A 30 -13.84 11.23 -6.17
C LEU A 30 -15.25 11.84 -6.14
N ILE A 31 -15.36 13.16 -5.97
CA ILE A 31 -16.62 13.91 -5.98
C ILE A 31 -17.39 13.75 -7.30
N TYR A 32 -16.65 13.60 -8.41
CA TYR A 32 -17.22 13.48 -9.75
C TYR A 32 -17.11 12.05 -10.29
N SER A 33 -16.77 11.08 -9.45
CA SER A 33 -16.65 9.68 -9.83
C SER A 33 -17.94 8.91 -9.57
N SER A 34 -18.06 7.73 -10.17
CA SER A 34 -19.17 6.80 -9.89
C SER A 34 -19.04 6.04 -8.56
N HIS A 35 -17.94 6.23 -7.82
CA HIS A 35 -17.74 5.58 -6.52
C HIS A 35 -18.61 6.23 -5.45
N SER A 36 -19.13 5.41 -4.53
CA SER A 36 -19.91 5.91 -3.40
C SER A 36 -18.98 6.70 -2.45
N TRP A 37 -19.14 8.01 -2.42
CA TRP A 37 -18.46 8.94 -1.50
C TRP A 37 -19.48 9.78 -0.76
N HIS A 38 -19.03 10.51 0.28
CA HIS A 38 -19.91 11.34 1.10
C HIS A 38 -20.55 12.50 0.32
N VAL A 39 -19.91 12.94 -0.76
CA VAL A 39 -20.41 13.99 -1.64
C VAL A 39 -20.14 13.55 -3.08
N ASN A 40 -21.20 13.33 -3.85
CA ASN A 40 -21.13 12.93 -5.26
C ASN A 40 -21.93 13.91 -6.12
N SER A 41 -21.41 14.23 -7.30
CA SER A 41 -22.13 14.95 -8.35
C SER A 41 -23.32 14.14 -8.85
N ALA A 42 -24.40 14.81 -9.22
CA ALA A 42 -25.54 14.18 -9.87
C ALA A 42 -25.17 13.57 -11.25
N GLU A 43 -24.19 14.18 -11.92
CA GLU A 43 -23.64 13.74 -13.20
C GLU A 43 -22.19 13.25 -12.99
N PRO A 44 -21.97 11.93 -12.84
CA PRO A 44 -20.63 11.37 -12.69
C PRO A 44 -19.88 11.34 -14.03
N SER A 45 -18.59 11.65 -14.00
CA SER A 45 -17.72 11.57 -15.16
C SER A 45 -16.96 10.24 -15.20
N TRP A 46 -17.12 9.50 -16.29
CA TRP A 46 -16.40 8.24 -16.51
C TRP A 46 -14.88 8.45 -16.52
N TRP A 47 -14.41 9.53 -17.16
CA TRP A 47 -12.98 9.86 -17.21
C TRP A 47 -12.39 10.15 -15.82
N LEU A 48 -13.13 10.87 -14.97
CA LEU A 48 -12.68 11.15 -13.60
C LEU A 48 -12.73 9.90 -12.72
N THR A 49 -13.66 8.97 -12.98
CA THR A 49 -13.67 7.65 -12.33
C THR A 49 -12.42 6.86 -12.70
N LEU A 50 -12.11 6.72 -14.00
CA LEU A 50 -10.93 5.99 -14.45
C LEU A 50 -9.63 6.60 -13.91
N PHE A 51 -9.54 7.94 -13.90
CA PHE A 51 -8.41 8.66 -13.32
C PHE A 51 -8.27 8.41 -11.82
N ASN A 52 -9.38 8.43 -11.08
CA ASN A 52 -9.42 8.14 -9.66
C ASN A 52 -8.90 6.72 -9.37
N ASP A 53 -9.41 5.73 -10.11
CA ASP A 53 -9.01 4.33 -10.01
C ASP A 53 -7.51 4.14 -10.31
N PHE A 54 -7.03 4.79 -11.37
CA PHE A 54 -5.63 4.74 -11.76
C PHE A 54 -4.73 5.32 -10.66
N ILE A 55 -5.02 6.52 -10.15
CA ILE A 55 -4.22 7.12 -9.08
C ILE A 55 -4.25 6.24 -7.85
N HIS A 56 -5.41 5.70 -7.48
CA HIS A 56 -5.52 4.83 -6.31
C HIS A 56 -4.67 3.56 -6.47
N ALA A 57 -4.82 2.88 -7.61
CA ALA A 57 -4.13 1.65 -7.95
C ALA A 57 -2.64 1.81 -8.26
N PHE A 58 -2.18 3.03 -8.49
CA PHE A 58 -0.75 3.33 -8.57
C PHE A 58 -0.20 3.72 -7.20
N ARG A 59 -0.81 4.72 -6.56
CA ARG A 59 -0.31 5.35 -5.35
C ARG A 59 -0.19 4.37 -4.19
N MET A 60 -1.23 3.59 -3.91
CA MET A 60 -1.24 2.70 -2.75
C MET A 60 -0.23 1.57 -2.90
N GLN A 61 -0.17 0.96 -4.08
CA GLN A 61 0.74 -0.13 -4.43
C GLN A 61 2.19 0.33 -4.24
N VAL A 62 2.55 1.50 -4.78
CA VAL A 62 3.90 2.06 -4.63
C VAL A 62 4.20 2.41 -3.17
N PHE A 63 3.25 2.96 -2.41
CA PHE A 63 3.45 3.21 -0.98
C PHE A 63 3.76 1.94 -0.20
N PHE A 64 3.07 0.83 -0.45
CA PHE A 64 3.35 -0.43 0.22
C PHE A 64 4.72 -1.01 -0.15
N VAL A 65 5.15 -0.88 -1.42
CA VAL A 65 6.51 -1.24 -1.84
C VAL A 65 7.56 -0.40 -1.09
N ILE A 66 7.43 0.93 -1.09
CA ILE A 66 8.36 1.83 -0.40
C ILE A 66 8.38 1.54 1.10
N SER A 67 7.21 1.29 1.68
CA SER A 67 7.09 0.94 3.09
C SER A 67 7.83 -0.36 3.40
N GLY A 68 7.65 -1.41 2.59
CA GLY A 68 8.39 -2.68 2.70
C GLY A 68 9.91 -2.50 2.61
N TYR A 69 10.38 -1.64 1.70
CA TYR A 69 11.80 -1.31 1.56
C TYR A 69 12.39 -0.70 2.84
N PHE A 70 11.78 0.38 3.34
CA PHE A 70 12.25 1.03 4.57
C PHE A 70 12.07 0.14 5.81
N SER A 71 11.00 -0.66 5.83
CA SER A 71 10.74 -1.66 6.86
C SER A 71 11.94 -2.57 7.08
N TYR A 72 12.38 -3.20 5.99
CA TYR A 72 13.42 -4.21 6.01
C TYR A 72 14.79 -3.58 6.26
N MET A 73 15.04 -2.39 5.70
CA MET A 73 16.24 -1.60 6.01
C MET A 73 16.35 -1.32 7.52
N LEU A 74 15.26 -0.92 8.17
CA LEU A 74 15.24 -0.67 9.62
C LEU A 74 15.37 -1.98 10.43
N PHE A 75 14.79 -3.08 9.92
CA PHE A 75 14.87 -4.39 10.56
C PHE A 75 16.31 -4.89 10.68
N LEU A 76 17.16 -4.63 9.68
CA LEU A 76 18.58 -4.99 9.72
C LEU A 76 19.42 -4.08 10.65
N ARG A 77 18.94 -2.86 10.94
CA ARG A 77 19.68 -1.87 11.74
C ARG A 77 19.36 -1.90 13.22
N TYR A 78 18.19 -2.40 13.61
CA TYR A 78 17.71 -2.36 14.99
C TYR A 78 17.30 -3.75 15.49
N PRO A 79 17.46 -4.03 16.81
CA PRO A 79 16.92 -5.25 17.39
C PRO A 79 15.40 -5.29 17.24
N LEU A 80 14.85 -6.49 17.05
CA LEU A 80 13.45 -6.74 16.67
C LEU A 80 12.43 -5.93 17.49
N LYS A 81 12.57 -5.92 18.82
CA LYS A 81 11.65 -5.19 19.72
C LYS A 81 11.67 -3.68 19.47
N LYS A 82 12.87 -3.10 19.27
CA LYS A 82 13.05 -1.67 19.01
C LYS A 82 12.52 -1.30 17.62
N TRP A 83 12.79 -2.14 16.63
CA TRP A 83 12.28 -1.96 15.27
C TRP A 83 10.74 -1.91 15.23
N TRP A 84 10.08 -2.90 15.82
CA TRP A 84 8.62 -2.98 15.85
C TRP A 84 8.03 -1.78 16.59
N LYS A 85 8.56 -1.44 17.77
CA LYS A 85 8.12 -0.30 18.57
C LYS A 85 8.20 1.01 17.78
N VAL A 86 9.37 1.35 17.24
CA VAL A 86 9.57 2.61 16.49
C VAL A 86 8.61 2.73 15.31
N ARG A 87 8.34 1.62 14.63
CA ARG A 87 7.49 1.66 13.44
C ARG A 87 6.01 1.71 13.77
N VAL A 88 5.56 0.92 14.73
CA VAL A 88 4.18 0.96 15.21
C VAL A 88 3.88 2.29 15.87
N GLU A 89 4.81 2.92 16.58
CA GLU A 89 4.61 4.28 17.12
C GLU A 89 4.45 5.31 15.99
N ARG A 90 5.35 5.28 14.98
CA ARG A 90 5.31 6.24 13.86
C ARG A 90 4.05 6.15 12.99
N VAL A 91 3.40 4.99 12.93
CA VAL A 91 2.20 4.77 12.09
C VAL A 91 0.93 4.75 12.95
N GLY A 92 0.98 4.06 14.08
CA GLY A 92 -0.13 3.87 15.00
C GLY A 92 -0.48 5.13 15.78
N ILE A 93 0.49 5.97 16.18
CA ILE A 93 0.17 7.24 16.85
C ILE A 93 -0.64 8.15 15.91
N PRO A 94 -0.19 8.47 14.67
CA PRO A 94 -0.99 9.25 13.73
C PRO A 94 -2.37 8.66 13.45
N MET A 95 -2.49 7.33 13.39
CA MET A 95 -3.77 6.66 13.20
C MET A 95 -4.71 6.89 14.39
N LEU A 96 -4.22 6.66 15.62
CA LEU A 96 -5.02 6.80 16.84
C LEU A 96 -5.40 8.26 17.12
N THR A 97 -4.54 9.22 16.77
CA THR A 97 -4.85 10.65 16.92
C THR A 97 -5.80 11.15 15.84
N ALA A 98 -5.70 10.64 14.60
CA ALA A 98 -6.61 11.02 13.52
C ALA A 98 -8.06 10.56 13.74
N ILE A 99 -8.29 9.51 14.54
CA ILE A 99 -9.65 9.04 14.86
C ILE A 99 -10.49 10.12 15.54
N PRO A 100 -10.14 10.60 16.75
CA PRO A 100 -10.91 11.63 17.45
C PRO A 100 -10.82 13.00 16.78
N LEU A 101 -9.70 13.31 16.10
CA LEU A 101 -9.49 14.64 15.52
C LEU A 101 -10.14 14.83 14.15
N LEU A 102 -10.25 13.77 13.34
CA LEU A 102 -10.71 13.87 11.94
C LEU A 102 -11.92 12.99 11.69
N THR A 103 -11.78 11.67 11.84
CA THR A 103 -12.81 10.73 11.35
C THR A 103 -14.06 10.73 12.22
N LEU A 104 -13.92 10.95 13.53
CA LEU A 104 -15.06 11.02 14.44
C LEU A 104 -15.90 12.30 14.23
N PRO A 105 -15.31 13.51 14.16
CA PRO A 105 -16.05 14.71 13.74
C PRO A 105 -16.71 14.57 12.37
N GLN A 106 -15.98 14.00 11.40
CA GLN A 106 -16.53 13.71 10.06
C GLN A 106 -17.74 12.78 10.15
N PHE A 107 -17.66 11.68 10.91
CA PHE A 107 -18.76 10.76 11.13
C PHE A 107 -19.99 11.46 11.72
N ILE A 108 -19.82 12.25 12.78
CA ILE A 108 -20.93 12.97 13.44
C ILE A 108 -21.59 13.94 12.45
N MET A 109 -20.79 14.71 11.71
CA MET A 109 -21.28 15.63 10.69
C MET A 109 -22.11 14.91 9.62
N LEU A 110 -21.65 13.75 9.16
CA LEU A 110 -22.36 12.96 8.14
C LEU A 110 -23.65 12.32 8.64
N GLN A 111 -23.70 11.93 9.92
CA GLN A 111 -24.93 11.44 10.54
C GLN A 111 -26.00 12.54 10.56
N TYR A 112 -25.59 13.78 10.83
CA TYR A 112 -26.48 14.95 10.84
C TYR A 112 -26.96 15.34 9.43
N ILE A 113 -26.06 15.39 8.45
CA ILE A 113 -26.38 15.82 7.07
C ILE A 113 -27.23 14.78 6.33
N ASN A 114 -26.91 13.48 6.47
CA ASN A 114 -27.59 12.43 5.71
C ASN A 114 -28.87 11.90 6.37
N GLY A 115 -29.31 12.50 7.49
CA GLY A 115 -30.48 12.03 8.24
C GLY A 115 -30.35 10.62 8.81
N LYS A 116 -29.14 10.04 8.82
CA LYS A 116 -28.89 8.68 9.34
C LYS A 116 -28.96 8.63 10.87
N ALA A 117 -28.88 9.79 11.54
CA ALA A 117 -29.02 9.93 12.98
C ALA A 117 -30.36 9.37 13.51
N ASP A 118 -31.45 9.52 12.74
CA ASP A 118 -32.79 9.12 13.19
C ASP A 118 -32.94 7.58 13.30
N ASN A 119 -32.27 6.85 12.40
CA ASN A 119 -32.26 5.38 12.40
C ASN A 119 -31.14 4.79 13.27
N TRP A 120 -30.27 5.62 13.86
CA TRP A 120 -29.15 5.12 14.66
C TRP A 120 -29.63 4.33 15.89
N HIS A 121 -30.72 4.78 16.52
CA HIS A 121 -31.24 4.14 17.72
C HIS A 121 -31.83 2.75 17.46
N THR A 122 -32.30 2.48 16.24
CA THR A 122 -32.93 1.21 15.85
C THR A 122 -31.92 0.16 15.40
N LEU A 123 -30.66 0.52 15.16
CA LEU A 123 -29.58 -0.40 14.79
C LEU A 123 -29.16 -1.31 15.94
N SER A 124 -28.90 -2.58 15.62
CA SER A 124 -28.27 -3.55 16.52
C SER A 124 -26.89 -3.08 16.96
N GLY A 125 -26.41 -3.56 18.12
CA GLY A 125 -25.06 -3.27 18.60
C GLY A 125 -23.97 -3.69 17.60
N TYR A 126 -24.17 -4.79 16.88
CA TYR A 126 -23.26 -5.23 15.83
C TYR A 126 -23.24 -4.26 14.63
N ASP A 127 -24.40 -3.79 14.18
CA ASP A 127 -24.50 -2.89 13.02
C ASP A 127 -23.92 -1.52 13.34
N LYS A 128 -24.09 -1.03 14.58
CA LYS A 128 -23.42 0.18 15.08
C LYS A 128 -21.91 0.02 15.04
N PHE A 129 -21.39 -1.08 15.57
CA PHE A 129 -19.95 -1.36 15.56
C PHE A 129 -19.41 -1.46 14.13
N ASN A 130 -20.10 -2.19 13.26
CA ASN A 130 -19.68 -2.37 11.88
C ASN A 130 -19.69 -1.04 11.11
N THR A 131 -20.71 -0.23 11.30
CA THR A 131 -20.82 1.12 10.72
C THR A 131 -19.68 2.02 11.20
N LEU A 132 -19.38 2.01 12.50
CA LEU A 132 -18.24 2.76 13.05
C LEU A 132 -16.92 2.26 12.47
N ALA A 133 -16.73 0.95 12.33
CA ALA A 133 -15.54 0.39 11.72
C ALA A 133 -15.38 0.86 10.27
N TRP A 134 -16.44 0.86 9.47
CA TRP A 134 -16.41 1.40 8.11
C TRP A 134 -16.10 2.89 8.06
N GLU A 135 -16.83 3.70 8.79
CA GLU A 135 -16.72 5.17 8.69
C GLU A 135 -15.40 5.69 9.30
N LEU A 136 -14.98 5.17 10.46
CA LEU A 136 -13.75 5.64 11.12
C LEU A 136 -12.48 5.08 10.46
N ILE A 137 -12.50 3.84 9.95
CA ILE A 137 -11.28 3.18 9.44
C ILE A 137 -11.13 3.40 7.94
N SER A 138 -12.19 3.63 7.17
CA SER A 138 -12.11 3.78 5.69
C SER A 138 -11.13 4.83 5.19
N HIS A 139 -10.84 5.89 5.95
CA HIS A 139 -9.84 6.90 5.61
C HIS A 139 -8.44 6.54 6.12
N LEU A 140 -8.39 5.79 7.22
CA LEU A 140 -7.16 5.41 7.93
C LEU A 140 -6.68 4.01 7.59
N TRP A 141 -7.39 3.30 6.71
CA TRP A 141 -7.20 1.88 6.40
C TRP A 141 -5.74 1.58 6.02
N PHE A 142 -5.12 2.49 5.26
CA PHE A 142 -3.73 2.35 4.83
C PHE A 142 -2.77 2.26 6.03
N LEU A 143 -2.97 3.10 7.05
CA LEU A 143 -2.16 3.08 8.27
C LEU A 143 -2.39 1.80 9.06
N LEU A 144 -3.65 1.35 9.17
CA LEU A 144 -4.00 0.09 9.84
C LEU A 144 -3.30 -1.09 9.15
N VAL A 145 -3.41 -1.19 7.83
CA VAL A 145 -2.75 -2.25 7.05
C VAL A 145 -1.24 -2.21 7.22
N LEU A 146 -0.63 -1.01 7.30
CA LEU A 146 0.81 -0.89 7.57
C LEU A 146 1.21 -1.40 8.97
N VAL A 147 0.39 -1.16 10.00
CA VAL A 147 0.63 -1.71 11.35
C VAL A 147 0.53 -3.22 11.34
N VAL A 148 -0.48 -3.77 10.67
CA VAL A 148 -0.67 -5.22 10.51
C VAL A 148 0.51 -5.84 9.75
N LEU A 149 0.88 -5.30 8.58
CA LEU A 149 2.01 -5.78 7.79
C LEU A 149 3.35 -5.64 8.51
N THR A 150 3.54 -4.59 9.31
CA THR A 150 4.73 -4.46 10.17
C THR A 150 4.78 -5.57 11.22
N SER A 151 3.64 -5.91 11.83
CA SER A 151 3.56 -6.98 12.82
C SER A 151 3.80 -8.35 12.18
N LEU A 152 3.21 -8.61 11.00
CA LEU A 152 3.49 -9.82 10.20
C LEU A 152 4.96 -9.87 9.74
N GLY A 153 5.56 -8.71 9.47
CA GLY A 153 6.98 -8.54 9.12
C GLY A 153 7.94 -9.14 10.14
N VAL A 154 7.57 -9.22 11.42
CA VAL A 154 8.37 -9.90 12.46
C VAL A 154 8.67 -11.35 12.07
N VAL A 155 7.67 -12.06 11.55
CA VAL A 155 7.80 -13.47 11.15
C VAL A 155 8.40 -13.55 9.75
N MET A 156 7.91 -12.73 8.83
CA MET A 156 8.30 -12.77 7.42
C MET A 156 9.77 -12.40 7.22
N PHE A 157 10.27 -11.35 7.88
CA PHE A 157 11.66 -10.94 7.72
C PHE A 157 12.62 -11.89 8.40
N LYS A 158 12.24 -12.52 9.52
CA LYS A 158 13.02 -13.63 10.10
C LYS A 158 13.19 -14.76 9.10
N TRP A 159 12.13 -15.11 8.37
CA TRP A 159 12.20 -16.12 7.31
C TRP A 159 13.10 -15.65 6.14
N LEU A 160 13.01 -14.37 5.79
CA LEU A 160 13.80 -13.77 4.71
C LEU A 160 15.30 -13.65 5.05
N THR A 161 15.66 -13.46 6.32
CA THR A 161 17.04 -13.41 6.82
C THR A 161 17.63 -14.77 7.19
N ARG A 162 16.88 -15.87 7.05
CA ARG A 162 17.46 -17.20 7.31
C ARG A 162 18.65 -17.40 6.36
N PRO A 163 19.80 -17.88 6.85
CA PRO A 163 20.97 -18.12 6.02
C PRO A 163 20.58 -19.06 4.88
N ARG A 164 20.47 -18.49 3.68
CA ARG A 164 20.22 -19.23 2.45
C ARG A 164 21.59 -19.74 2.01
N SER A 165 21.67 -21.02 1.62
CA SER A 165 22.90 -21.58 1.05
C SER A 165 23.44 -20.64 -0.03
N ALA A 166 24.74 -20.31 0.02
CA ALA A 166 25.38 -19.31 -0.84
C ALA A 166 25.22 -19.56 -2.36
N ALA A 167 24.77 -20.76 -2.76
CA ALA A 167 24.52 -21.18 -4.13
C ALA A 167 23.05 -21.11 -4.58
N ALA A 168 22.10 -20.77 -3.69
CA ALA A 168 20.70 -20.68 -4.06
C ALA A 168 20.40 -19.33 -4.73
N PRO A 169 19.95 -19.30 -6.00
CA PRO A 169 19.58 -18.04 -6.65
C PRO A 169 18.50 -17.33 -5.83
N THR A 170 18.68 -16.04 -5.58
CA THR A 170 17.62 -15.27 -4.93
C THR A 170 16.48 -15.05 -5.92
N PHE A 171 15.25 -14.87 -5.41
CA PHE A 171 14.07 -14.61 -6.25
C PHE A 171 14.27 -13.43 -7.21
N GLY A 172 15.11 -12.44 -6.86
CA GLY A 172 15.39 -11.30 -7.75
C GLY A 172 16.48 -11.53 -8.80
N ASP A 173 17.27 -12.59 -8.68
CA ASP A 173 18.37 -12.87 -9.64
C ASP A 173 17.87 -13.59 -10.90
N THR A 174 16.71 -14.24 -10.82
CA THR A 174 16.15 -15.08 -11.89
C THR A 174 14.91 -14.49 -12.54
N VAL A 175 14.23 -13.54 -11.88
CA VAL A 175 12.94 -13.02 -12.35
C VAL A 175 13.13 -11.79 -13.24
N THR A 176 12.67 -11.90 -14.48
CA THR A 176 12.56 -10.78 -15.43
C THR A 176 11.35 -9.89 -15.12
N LEU A 177 11.34 -8.64 -15.63
CA LEU A 177 10.20 -7.73 -15.46
C LEU A 177 8.88 -8.34 -15.96
N GLY A 178 8.92 -9.05 -17.09
CA GLY A 178 7.73 -9.73 -17.64
C GLY A 178 7.19 -10.83 -16.70
N GLN A 179 8.08 -11.66 -16.15
CA GLN A 179 7.68 -12.68 -15.17
C GLN A 179 7.15 -12.06 -13.88
N LEU A 180 7.74 -10.95 -13.41
CA LEU A 180 7.24 -10.23 -12.25
C LEU A 180 5.81 -9.73 -12.48
N SER A 181 5.55 -9.10 -13.63
CA SER A 181 4.21 -8.65 -14.02
C SER A 181 3.21 -9.81 -14.08
N MET A 182 3.62 -10.97 -14.62
CA MET A 182 2.77 -12.17 -14.65
C MET A 182 2.46 -12.71 -13.26
N ILE A 183 3.42 -12.68 -12.33
CA ILE A 183 3.19 -13.09 -10.94
C ILE A 183 2.18 -12.16 -10.27
N PHE A 184 2.32 -10.85 -10.42
CA PHE A 184 1.35 -9.89 -9.87
C PHE A 184 -0.03 -10.04 -10.51
N LEU A 185 -0.10 -10.30 -11.81
CA LEU A 185 -1.35 -10.57 -12.50
C LEU A 185 -2.01 -11.85 -11.96
N ALA A 186 -1.26 -12.93 -11.81
CA ALA A 186 -1.76 -14.18 -11.24
C ALA A 186 -2.25 -14.01 -9.80
N LEU A 187 -1.51 -13.28 -8.96
CA LEU A 187 -1.92 -12.96 -7.59
C LEU A 187 -3.17 -12.07 -7.56
N GLY A 188 -3.28 -11.12 -8.47
CA GLY A 188 -4.47 -10.27 -8.63
C GLY A 188 -5.70 -11.09 -9.02
N VAL A 189 -5.56 -11.99 -9.99
CA VAL A 189 -6.62 -12.92 -10.39
C VAL A 189 -7.00 -13.84 -9.24
N LEU A 190 -6.02 -14.42 -8.54
CA LEU A 190 -6.27 -15.25 -7.37
C LEU A 190 -7.05 -14.50 -6.28
N TYR A 191 -6.67 -13.26 -5.98
CA TYR A 191 -7.39 -12.41 -5.04
C TYR A 191 -8.82 -12.13 -5.50
N ALA A 192 -9.03 -11.85 -6.78
CA ALA A 192 -10.35 -11.63 -7.35
C ALA A 192 -11.23 -12.88 -7.24
N VAL A 193 -10.67 -14.06 -7.51
CA VAL A 193 -11.34 -15.36 -7.33
C VAL A 193 -11.72 -15.57 -5.87
N ILE A 194 -10.76 -15.42 -4.93
CA ILE A 194 -11.03 -15.54 -3.48
C ILE A 194 -12.17 -14.61 -3.05
N ARG A 195 -12.09 -13.32 -3.41
CA ARG A 195 -13.12 -12.34 -3.07
C ARG A 195 -14.47 -12.71 -3.68
N ARG A 196 -14.50 -13.15 -4.94
CA ARG A 196 -15.75 -13.56 -5.63
C ARG A 196 -16.34 -14.82 -5.01
N THR A 197 -15.53 -15.80 -4.65
CA THR A 197 -15.96 -17.02 -3.97
C THR A 197 -16.54 -16.70 -2.60
N ILE A 198 -15.88 -15.87 -1.79
CA ILE A 198 -16.41 -15.44 -0.49
C ILE A 198 -17.76 -14.71 -0.67
N PHE A 199 -17.88 -13.85 -1.68
CA PHE A 199 -19.13 -13.15 -1.97
C PHE A 199 -20.28 -14.10 -2.32
N ILE A 200 -19.99 -15.21 -3.01
CA ILE A 200 -21.02 -16.21 -3.37
C ILE A 200 -21.37 -17.11 -2.18
N LEU A 201 -20.37 -17.55 -1.41
CA LEU A 201 -20.56 -18.53 -0.32
C LEU A 201 -21.08 -17.89 0.97
N TYR A 202 -20.55 -16.73 1.34
CA TYR A 202 -20.90 -16.05 2.58
C TYR A 202 -20.75 -14.53 2.48
N PRO A 203 -21.68 -13.84 1.78
CA PRO A 203 -21.65 -12.39 1.62
C PRO A 203 -21.50 -11.58 2.93
N PRO A 204 -22.10 -11.98 4.08
CA PRO A 204 -22.03 -11.20 5.31
C PRO A 204 -20.62 -10.92 5.82
N ILE A 205 -19.63 -11.78 5.55
CA ILE A 205 -18.26 -11.53 6.00
C ILE A 205 -17.60 -10.37 5.27
N LEU A 206 -17.97 -10.14 3.99
CA LEU A 206 -17.52 -8.98 3.23
C LEU A 206 -18.25 -7.70 3.61
N SER A 207 -19.38 -7.80 4.33
CA SER A 207 -20.02 -6.63 4.94
C SER A 207 -19.31 -6.18 6.22
N ASN A 208 -18.47 -7.04 6.81
CA ASN A 208 -17.73 -6.72 8.03
C ASN A 208 -16.52 -5.81 7.71
N GLY A 209 -16.51 -4.60 8.26
CA GLY A 209 -15.48 -3.60 7.99
C GLY A 209 -14.10 -4.05 8.44
N LEU A 210 -13.98 -4.58 9.65
CA LEU A 210 -12.69 -5.06 10.16
C LEU A 210 -12.14 -6.23 9.35
N PHE A 211 -12.99 -7.17 8.93
CA PHE A 211 -12.56 -8.27 8.07
C PHE A 211 -11.99 -7.76 6.76
N ASN A 212 -12.65 -6.79 6.11
CA ASN A 212 -12.10 -6.19 4.90
C ASN A 212 -10.75 -5.53 5.19
N PHE A 213 -10.71 -4.58 6.14
CA PHE A 213 -9.52 -3.77 6.43
C PHE A 213 -8.31 -4.58 6.91
N ILE A 214 -8.53 -5.58 7.77
CA ILE A 214 -7.45 -6.36 8.38
C ILE A 214 -7.07 -7.56 7.53
N VAL A 215 -8.02 -8.21 6.86
CA VAL A 215 -7.75 -9.46 6.13
C VAL A 215 -7.64 -9.20 4.65
N MET A 216 -8.69 -8.66 4.02
CA MET A 216 -8.75 -8.53 2.57
C MET A 216 -7.73 -7.52 2.04
N GLN A 217 -7.66 -6.31 2.60
CA GLN A 217 -6.66 -5.33 2.19
C GLN A 217 -5.24 -5.78 2.52
N THR A 218 -5.00 -6.37 3.69
CA THR A 218 -3.66 -6.91 4.02
C THR A 218 -3.25 -8.00 3.04
N LEU A 219 -4.13 -8.93 2.70
CA LEU A 219 -3.85 -10.00 1.73
C LEU A 219 -3.50 -9.42 0.36
N PHE A 220 -4.24 -8.41 -0.10
CA PHE A 220 -4.00 -7.75 -1.38
C PHE A 220 -2.65 -7.01 -1.43
N TYR A 221 -2.30 -6.28 -0.36
CA TYR A 221 -1.09 -5.44 -0.33
C TYR A 221 0.17 -6.17 0.16
N LEU A 222 0.04 -7.37 0.72
CA LEU A 222 1.14 -8.20 1.19
C LEU A 222 2.23 -8.44 0.12
N PRO A 223 1.91 -8.82 -1.15
CA PRO A 223 2.93 -9.06 -2.16
C PRO A 223 3.75 -7.82 -2.49
N PHE A 224 3.12 -6.64 -2.52
CA PHE A 224 3.79 -5.37 -2.77
C PHE A 224 4.75 -5.00 -1.64
N PHE A 225 4.33 -5.24 -0.39
CA PHE A 225 5.19 -5.02 0.77
C PHE A 225 6.41 -5.96 0.78
N ILE A 226 6.22 -7.24 0.42
CA ILE A 226 7.32 -8.20 0.29
C ILE A 226 8.28 -7.80 -0.84
N LEU A 227 7.74 -7.39 -1.99
CA LEU A 227 8.54 -6.91 -3.11
C LEU A 227 9.45 -5.76 -2.66
N GLY A 228 8.91 -4.81 -1.90
CA GLY A 228 9.69 -3.74 -1.27
C GLY A 228 10.84 -4.22 -0.41
N ALA A 229 10.63 -5.24 0.41
CA ALA A 229 11.71 -5.83 1.21
C ALA A 229 12.76 -6.54 0.33
N GLN A 230 12.33 -7.22 -0.74
CA GLN A 230 13.22 -7.91 -1.68
C GLN A 230 14.06 -6.94 -2.53
N THR A 231 13.53 -5.77 -2.91
CA THR A 231 14.30 -4.75 -3.64
C THR A 231 15.44 -4.17 -2.81
N PHE A 232 15.34 -4.21 -1.47
CA PHE A 232 16.45 -3.85 -0.59
C PHE A 232 17.57 -4.91 -0.58
N ILE A 233 17.21 -6.20 -0.63
CA ILE A 233 18.17 -7.31 -0.59
C ILE A 233 18.93 -7.42 -1.91
N ASN A 234 18.22 -7.30 -3.03
CA ASN A 234 18.79 -7.54 -4.35
C ASN A 234 19.15 -6.22 -5.03
N ALA A 235 20.45 -5.92 -5.09
CA ALA A 235 20.97 -4.75 -5.79
C ALA A 235 20.52 -4.68 -7.26
N ARG A 236 20.28 -5.82 -7.92
CA ARG A 236 19.75 -5.90 -9.29
C ARG A 236 18.29 -5.45 -9.43
N LEU A 237 17.44 -5.76 -8.44
CA LEU A 237 16.07 -5.24 -8.42
C LEU A 237 16.11 -3.73 -8.20
N LYS A 238 16.95 -3.26 -7.27
CA LYS A 238 17.16 -1.82 -7.04
C LYS A 238 17.60 -1.11 -8.32
N THR A 239 18.58 -1.64 -9.08
CA THR A 239 19.00 -1.05 -10.34
C THR A 239 17.91 -1.12 -11.42
N MET A 240 17.09 -2.17 -11.49
CA MET A 240 15.93 -2.16 -12.40
C MET A 240 14.92 -1.05 -12.08
N PHE A 241 14.71 -0.71 -10.81
CA PHE A 241 13.82 0.38 -10.39
C PHE A 241 14.43 1.78 -10.53
N THR A 242 15.76 1.92 -10.41
CA THR A 242 16.44 3.24 -10.46
C THR A 242 17.08 3.57 -11.80
N THR A 243 17.35 2.58 -12.65
CA THR A 243 17.97 2.81 -13.96
C THR A 243 16.89 3.14 -14.98
N HIS A 244 16.54 4.43 -15.05
CA HIS A 244 15.90 4.97 -16.25
C HIS A 244 16.81 4.63 -17.44
N ARG A 245 16.27 3.96 -18.46
CA ARG A 245 17.00 3.39 -19.60
C ARG A 245 17.66 4.47 -20.49
N HIS A 246 18.59 5.25 -19.97
CA HIS A 246 19.47 6.15 -20.72
C HIS A 246 20.65 5.38 -21.35
N GLY A 247 20.87 4.11 -20.96
CA GLY A 247 21.96 3.27 -21.49
C GLY A 247 21.70 2.66 -22.87
N ALA A 248 20.46 2.66 -23.38
CA ALA A 248 20.15 2.09 -24.69
C ALA A 248 20.66 2.97 -25.85
N LEU A 249 20.71 4.29 -25.66
CA LEU A 249 21.20 5.23 -26.68
C LEU A 249 22.74 5.27 -26.75
N ARG A 250 23.44 4.96 -25.65
CA ARG A 250 24.91 5.00 -25.61
C ARG A 250 25.57 3.80 -26.30
N ARG A 251 24.89 2.64 -26.35
CA ARG A 251 25.35 1.48 -27.13
C ARG A 251 25.13 1.65 -28.63
N LEU A 252 24.07 2.35 -29.04
CA LEU A 252 23.85 2.66 -30.46
C LEU A 252 24.87 3.68 -30.99
N TYR A 253 25.39 4.58 -30.15
CA TYR A 253 26.40 5.55 -30.56
C TYR A 253 27.83 4.97 -30.61
N SER A 254 28.13 3.93 -29.80
CA SER A 254 29.43 3.23 -29.87
C SER A 254 29.56 2.31 -31.08
N ASP A 255 28.44 1.81 -31.62
CA ASP A 255 28.43 0.94 -32.80
C ASP A 255 28.40 1.73 -34.13
N LEU A 256 28.22 3.05 -34.07
CA LEU A 256 28.18 3.97 -35.23
C LEU A 256 29.46 4.81 -35.42
N SER A 257 30.52 4.55 -34.64
CA SER A 257 31.85 5.12 -34.87
C SER A 257 32.74 4.09 -35.57
N PRO A 258 32.85 4.10 -36.92
CA PRO A 258 33.91 3.38 -37.57
C PRO A 258 35.24 4.01 -37.13
N THR A 259 36.15 3.17 -36.65
CA THR A 259 37.56 3.52 -36.52
C THR A 259 38.07 4.03 -37.86
N GLY A 260 38.50 5.30 -37.89
CA GLY A 260 39.15 5.98 -39.00
C GLY A 260 39.75 7.27 -38.51
#